data_AF-A0A9W9W379-F1
#
_entry.id   AF-A0A9W9W379-F1
#
_cell.length_a   1.000
_cell.length_b   1.000
_cell.length_c   1.000
_cell.angle_alpha   90.00
_cell.angle_beta   90.00
_cell.angle_gamma   90.00
#
_symmetry.space_group_name_H-M   'P 1'
#
loop_
_entity.id
_entity.type
_entity.pdbx_description
1 polymer ?
#
loop_
_entity_poly.entity_id
_entity_poly.type
_entity_poly.pdbx_seq_one_letter_code
_entity_poly.pdbx_strand_id
1 'polypeptide(L)' 'MLTRSQVQQHRTRKSCWVIIGQTVYDITDFLDEHPGGAGILLQYAGSDASEAFESIHQADILTRYLSQKYARH' A
#
# COMPACT_ATOMS: atom_id res chain seq x y z
N MET A 1 13.53 9.73 1.55
CA MET A 1 13.69 8.26 1.73
C MET A 1 13.08 7.87 3.06
N LEU A 2 11.94 7.19 3.01
CA LEU A 2 11.24 6.71 4.19
C LEU A 2 11.88 5.41 4.69
N THR A 3 12.00 5.29 6.02
CA THR A 3 12.48 4.06 6.68
C THR A 3 11.33 3.09 6.93
N ARG A 4 11.65 1.79 7.03
CA ARG A 4 10.68 0.76 7.44
C ARG A 4 10.01 1.08 8.78
N SER A 5 10.74 1.71 9.70
CA SER A 5 10.20 2.13 11.01
C SER A 5 9.16 3.23 10.89
N GLN A 6 9.37 4.21 9.99
CA GLN A 6 8.36 5.23 9.71
C GLN A 6 7.09 4.62 9.10
N VAL A 7 7.24 3.70 8.14
CA VAL A 7 6.10 3.00 7.53
C VAL A 7 5.28 2.24 8.58
N GLN A 8 5.93 1.55 9.53
CA GLN A 8 5.25 0.79 10.60
C GLN A 8 4.34 1.64 11.50
N GLN A 9 4.50 2.97 11.54
CA GLN A 9 3.60 3.84 12.28
C GLN A 9 2.22 3.95 11.62
N HIS A 10 2.12 3.66 10.32
CA HIS A 10 0.90 3.76 9.52
C HIS A 10 0.26 2.39 9.32
N ARG A 11 -0.17 1.78 10.44
CA ARG A 11 -0.68 0.40 10.52
C ARG A 11 -2.18 0.29 10.87
N THR A 12 -2.98 1.30 10.57
CA THR A 12 -4.41 1.33 10.95
C THR A 12 -5.29 1.76 9.78
N ARG A 13 -6.59 1.48 9.86
CA ARG A 13 -7.56 1.94 8.84
C ARG A 13 -7.58 3.46 8.64
N LYS A 14 -7.23 4.23 9.67
CA LYS A 14 -7.18 5.71 9.59
C LYS A 14 -5.84 6.24 9.07
N SER A 15 -4.87 5.36 8.89
CA SER A 15 -3.51 5.69 8.47
C SER A 15 -2.82 4.39 8.09
N CYS A 16 -2.88 4.03 6.81
CA CYS A 16 -2.47 2.74 6.25
C CYS A 16 -1.47 2.95 5.13
N TRP A 17 -0.19 2.66 5.38
CA TRP A 17 0.85 2.70 4.37
C TRP A 17 1.37 1.31 4.08
N VAL A 18 1.80 1.07 2.84
CA VAL A 18 2.42 -0.18 2.41
C VAL A 18 3.65 0.10 1.57
N ILE A 19 4.61 -0.83 1.58
CA ILE A 19 5.72 -0.83 0.62
C ILE A 19 5.36 -1.80 -0.49
N ILE A 20 5.48 -1.35 -1.74
CA ILE A 20 5.41 -2.21 -2.93
C ILE A 20 6.65 -1.90 -3.78
N GLY A 21 7.52 -2.90 -3.91
CA GLY A 21 8.86 -2.74 -4.46
C GLY A 21 9.69 -1.79 -3.61
N GLN A 22 10.06 -0.64 -4.19
CA GLN A 22 10.85 0.40 -3.52
C GLN A 22 10.03 1.65 -3.16
N THR A 23 8.72 1.63 -3.43
CA THR A 23 7.84 2.79 -3.23
C THR A 23 6.95 2.58 -2.02
N VAL A 24 6.81 3.61 -1.18
CA VAL A 24 5.82 3.66 -0.12
C VAL A 24 4.54 4.27 -0.66
N TYR A 25 3.42 3.59 -0.47
CA TYR A 25 2.09 4.08 -0.83
C TYR A 25 1.28 4.30 0.44
N ASP A 26 0.73 5.50 0.57
CA ASP A 26 -0.34 5.78 1.50
C ASP A 26 -1.66 5.35 0.85
N ILE A 27 -2.18 4.21 1.27
CA ILE A 27 -3.40 3.61 0.71
C ILE A 27 -4.62 3.88 1.58
N THR A 28 -4.55 4.81 2.52
CA THR A 28 -5.62 5.08 3.51
C THR A 28 -6.97 5.31 2.83
N ASP A 29 -7.01 6.19 1.83
CA ASP A 29 -8.25 6.49 1.09
C ASP A 29 -8.63 5.37 0.10
N PHE A 30 -7.66 4.58 -0.35
CA PHE A 30 -7.87 3.50 -1.31
C PHE A 30 -8.46 2.23 -0.65
N LEU A 31 -8.42 2.12 0.68
CA LEU A 31 -8.89 0.92 1.39
C LEU A 31 -10.30 0.50 0.97
N ASP A 32 -11.21 1.46 0.79
CA ASP A 32 -12.61 1.21 0.44
C ASP A 32 -12.86 1.12 -1.06
N GLU A 33 -11.89 1.52 -1.87
CA GLU A 33 -11.93 1.42 -3.34
C GLU A 33 -11.33 0.10 -3.84
N HIS A 34 -10.63 -0.65 -2.98
CA HIS A 34 -9.97 -1.88 -3.37
C HIS A 34 -10.97 -3.00 -3.71
N PRO A 35 -10.96 -3.55 -4.95
CA PRO A 35 -11.90 -4.60 -5.34
C PRO A 35 -11.83 -5.88 -4.51
N GLY A 36 -10.64 -6.24 -4.00
CA GLY A 36 -10.46 -7.37 -3.09
C GLY A 36 -10.89 -7.09 -1.64
N GLY A 37 -11.40 -5.89 -1.37
CA GLY A 37 -11.83 -5.43 -0.06
C GLY A 37 -10.71 -4.86 0.80
N ALA A 38 -11.08 -4.01 1.78
CA ALA A 38 -10.13 -3.38 2.71
C ALA A 38 -9.42 -4.40 3.63
N GLY A 39 -10.09 -5.52 3.93
CA GLY A 39 -9.63 -6.48 4.93
C GLY A 39 -8.28 -7.09 4.60
N ILE A 40 -8.01 -7.39 3.33
CA ILE A 40 -6.72 -7.95 2.91
C ILE A 40 -5.61 -6.90 2.97
N LEU A 41 -5.89 -5.65 2.59
CA LEU A 41 -4.91 -4.55 2.66
C LEU A 41 -4.49 -4.25 4.10
N LEU A 42 -5.44 -4.30 5.04
CA LEU A 42 -5.17 -4.05 6.45
C LEU A 42 -4.24 -5.09 7.10
N GLN A 43 -4.12 -6.30 6.54
CA GLN A 43 -3.15 -7.30 7.00
C GLN A 43 -1.70 -6.87 6.73
N TYR A 44 -1.50 -6.00 5.74
CA TYR A 44 -0.19 -5.47 5.36
C TYR A 44 0.02 -4.02 5.81
N ALA A 45 -0.90 -3.45 6.61
CA ALA A 45 -0.79 -2.08 7.05
C ALA A 45 0.52 -1.84 7.81
N GLY A 46 1.28 -0.84 7.39
CA GLY A 46 2.60 -0.50 7.92
C GLY A 46 3.72 -1.47 7.53
N SER A 47 3.52 -2.29 6.49
CA SER A 47 4.42 -3.39 6.13
C SER A 47 4.76 -3.44 4.63
N ASP A 48 5.65 -4.35 4.28
CA ASP A 48 6.02 -4.67 2.89
C ASP A 48 5.03 -5.69 2.31
N ALA A 49 4.33 -5.30 1.25
CA ALA A 49 3.29 -6.07 0.59
C ALA A 49 3.70 -6.53 -0.82
N SER A 50 4.98 -6.39 -1.18
CA SER A 50 5.47 -6.61 -2.55
C SER A 50 5.15 -8.00 -3.08
N GLU A 51 5.53 -9.04 -2.33
CA GLU A 51 5.31 -10.45 -2.74
C GLU A 51 3.82 -10.77 -2.86
N ALA A 52 3.01 -10.32 -1.89
CA ALA A 52 1.57 -10.51 -1.93
C ALA A 52 0.94 -9.82 -3.13
N PHE A 53 1.37 -8.59 -3.44
CA PHE A 53 0.90 -7.84 -4.59
C PHE A 53 1.25 -8.54 -5.91
N GLU A 54 2.51 -8.93 -6.09
CA GLU A 54 3.02 -9.57 -7.33
C GLU A 54 2.38 -10.93 -7.60
N SER A 55 1.97 -11.66 -6.57
CA SER A 55 1.30 -12.96 -6.72
C SER A 55 -0.14 -12.85 -7.28
N ILE A 56 -0.75 -11.66 -7.22
CA ILE A 56 -2.17 -11.45 -7.56
C ILE A 56 -2.32 -10.45 -8.72
N HIS A 57 -1.46 -9.42 -8.78
CA HIS A 57 -1.62 -8.26 -9.66
C HIS A 57 -0.44 -8.09 -10.60
N GLN A 58 -0.74 -7.62 -11.82
CA GLN A 58 0.28 -7.10 -12.72
C GLN A 58 0.76 -5.72 -12.25
N ALA A 59 2.03 -5.39 -12.52
CA ALA A 59 2.64 -4.14 -12.08
C ALA A 59 1.96 -2.88 -12.65
N ASP A 60 1.32 -2.97 -13.81
CA ASP A 60 0.61 -1.85 -14.46
C ASP A 60 -0.60 -1.35 -13.63
N ILE A 61 -1.14 -2.19 -12.74
CA ILE A 61 -2.21 -1.84 -11.81
C ILE A 61 -1.78 -0.69 -10.88
N LEU A 62 -0.51 -0.64 -10.46
CA LEU A 62 -0.01 0.46 -9.63
C LEU A 62 -0.16 1.81 -10.33
N THR A 63 0.20 1.89 -11.62
CA THR A 63 0.07 3.14 -12.39
C THR A 63 -1.38 3.57 -12.57
N ARG A 64 -2.31 2.61 -12.72
CA ARG A 64 -3.73 2.91 -12.96
C ARG A 64 -4.47 3.34 -11.70
N TYR A 65 -4.20 2.69 -10.57
CA TYR A 65 -4.97 2.89 -9.33
C TYR A 65 -4.18 3.63 -8.24
N LEU A 66 -2.87 3.38 -8.15
CA LEU A 66 -1.98 4.00 -7.17
C LEU A 66 -1.06 5.03 -7.84
N SER A 67 -1.69 6.04 -8.47
CA SER A 67 -1.00 7.19 -9.08
C SER A 67 -0.09 7.93 -8.08
N GLN A 68 0.71 8.90 -8.57
CA GLN A 68 1.57 9.75 -7.73
C GLN A 68 0.87 10.32 -6.49
N LYS A 69 -0.47 10.49 -6.52
CA LYS A 69 -1.29 10.90 -5.37
C LYS A 69 -1.01 10.06 -4.10
N TYR A 70 -0.83 8.75 -4.26
CA TYR A 70 -0.65 7.81 -3.15
C TYR A 70 0.82 7.55 -2.82
N ALA A 71 1.73 7.82 -3.75
CA ALA A 71 3.16 7.64 -3.52
C ALA A 71 3.70 8.63 -2.46
N ARG A 72 4.70 8.19 -1.70
CA ARG A 72 5.46 8.99 -0.74
C ARG A 72 6.95 8.86 -1.04
N HIS A 73 7.72 9.93 -0.85
CA HIS A 73 9.15 10.04 -1.15
C HIS A 73 9.98 10.38 0.10
#